data_AF-A0A835VQM7-F1
#
_entry.id   AF-A0A835VQM7-F1
#
_cell.length_a   1.000
_cell.length_b   1.000
_cell.length_c   1.000
_cell.angle_alpha   90.00
_cell.angle_beta   90.00
_cell.angle_gamma   90.00
#
_symmetry.space_group_name_H-M   'P 1'
#
loop_
_entity.id
_entity.type
_entity.pdbx_description
1 polymer ?
#
loop_
_entity_poly.entity_id
_entity_poly.type
_entity_poly.pdbx_seq_one_letter_code
_entity_poly.pdbx_strand_id
1 'polypeptide(L)'
;MKNKCLTAFAFFVLIGTIANSAEAQLIAPFDYTLTGAEITDLNFDFKDFEVILDVEVTDSPATLKVSFDREFFDSQINGEDDDFIIIADGDLVRYTELENNSKSRTIEFHLMSGTDQVEIFGTHLKGITSESHQIKSEEPTIIILDQTDKVNELLAENKQLQKENKLLTEDNEELDSRIFELENLVSALEKHISNLNALVLEQVKVIYQWVFPI
;
A
#
# COMPACT_ATOMS: atom_id res chain seq x y z
N MET A 1 -82.65 -4.94 -11.01
CA MET A 1 -81.25 -5.29 -10.70
C MET A 1 -80.39 -4.23 -11.41
N LYS A 2 -79.85 -3.14 -10.81
CA LYS A 2 -78.94 -3.03 -9.65
C LYS A 2 -77.85 -4.11 -9.79
N ASN A 3 -76.59 -3.85 -10.16
CA ASN A 3 -75.68 -2.76 -9.80
C ASN A 3 -74.60 -2.44 -10.84
N LYS A 4 -74.04 -1.24 -10.66
CA LYS A 4 -72.98 -0.53 -11.36
C LYS A 4 -71.59 -1.19 -11.17
N CYS A 5 -70.68 -1.02 -12.13
CA CYS A 5 -69.23 -1.06 -11.93
C CYS A 5 -68.60 -0.07 -12.93
N LEU A 6 -68.67 1.23 -12.68
CA LEU A 6 -67.68 2.07 -11.97
C LEU A 6 -66.29 2.04 -12.63
N THR A 7 -66.15 2.86 -13.67
CA THR A 7 -64.89 3.43 -14.15
C THR A 7 -64.16 4.12 -13.00
N ALA A 8 -62.95 3.68 -12.66
CA ALA A 8 -62.16 4.24 -11.58
C ALA A 8 -60.89 4.93 -12.10
N PHE A 9 -60.85 6.24 -11.85
CA PHE A 9 -59.72 7.12 -11.54
C PHE A 9 -58.54 7.27 -12.52
N ALA A 10 -58.58 8.41 -13.22
CA ALA A 10 -57.38 9.15 -13.60
C ALA A 10 -56.82 9.89 -12.39
N PHE A 11 -55.50 9.78 -12.15
CA PHE A 11 -54.64 10.83 -11.59
C PHE A 11 -53.20 10.54 -12.05
N PHE A 12 -52.86 11.06 -13.23
CA PHE A 12 -51.48 11.06 -13.72
C PHE A 12 -50.73 12.21 -13.05
N VAL A 13 -49.75 11.81 -12.24
CA VAL A 13 -48.49 12.49 -11.88
C VAL A 13 -48.56 14.02 -11.76
N LEU A 14 -48.54 14.49 -10.50
CA LEU A 14 -48.13 15.83 -10.16
C LEU A 14 -46.72 16.07 -10.71
N ILE A 15 -46.60 17.01 -11.64
CA ILE A 15 -45.32 17.50 -12.16
C ILE A 15 -44.56 18.10 -10.98
N GLY A 16 -43.60 17.34 -10.46
CA GLY A 16 -42.58 17.83 -9.54
C GLY A 16 -41.69 18.81 -10.27
N THR A 17 -41.56 19.99 -9.70
CA THR A 17 -40.74 21.11 -10.15
C THR A 17 -39.30 20.69 -10.46
N ILE A 18 -38.81 21.06 -11.65
CA ILE A 18 -37.38 21.13 -11.94
C ILE A 18 -36.73 22.19 -11.03
N ALA A 19 -36.12 21.73 -9.94
CA ALA A 19 -35.02 22.45 -9.34
C ALA A 19 -33.76 21.98 -10.08
N ASN A 20 -33.26 22.78 -11.01
CA ASN A 20 -31.91 22.61 -11.50
C ASN A 20 -30.94 23.07 -10.39
N SER A 21 -30.65 22.21 -9.41
CA SER A 21 -29.29 22.16 -8.90
C SER A 21 -28.57 21.16 -9.80
N ALA A 22 -27.56 21.64 -10.53
CA ALA A 22 -26.60 20.75 -11.17
C ALA A 22 -25.68 20.21 -10.07
N GLU A 23 -26.24 19.46 -9.13
CA GLU A 23 -25.49 18.55 -8.29
C GLU A 23 -25.09 17.41 -9.22
N ALA A 24 -23.78 17.24 -9.43
CA ALA A 24 -23.29 16.08 -10.15
C ALA A 24 -23.72 14.85 -9.36
N GLN A 25 -24.73 14.13 -9.84
CA GLN A 25 -25.13 12.88 -9.23
C GLN A 25 -23.98 11.89 -9.42
N LEU A 26 -23.41 11.38 -8.33
CA LEU A 26 -22.42 10.31 -8.37
C LEU A 26 -23.06 9.09 -9.06
N ILE A 27 -22.51 8.66 -10.19
CA ILE A 27 -22.99 7.49 -10.92
C ILE A 27 -22.05 6.32 -10.60
N ALA A 28 -22.40 5.54 -9.58
CA ALA A 28 -21.71 4.30 -9.28
C ALA A 28 -22.21 3.16 -10.20
N PRO A 29 -21.32 2.28 -10.70
CA PRO A 29 -21.69 1.08 -11.46
C PRO A 29 -22.18 -0.08 -10.57
N PHE A 30 -22.41 0.19 -9.28
CA PHE A 30 -22.87 -0.77 -8.28
C PHE A 30 -23.88 -0.10 -7.35
N ASP A 31 -24.72 -0.90 -6.70
CA ASP A 31 -25.69 -0.41 -5.73
C ASP A 31 -25.00 -0.21 -4.38
N TYR A 32 -25.32 0.88 -3.69
CA TYR A 32 -24.84 1.10 -2.32
C TYR A 32 -25.90 1.77 -1.44
N THR A 33 -25.73 1.62 -0.14
CA THR A 33 -26.46 2.37 0.89
C THR A 33 -25.45 2.83 1.91
N LEU A 34 -25.40 4.14 2.15
CA LEU A 34 -24.54 4.74 3.17
C LEU A 34 -25.40 5.51 4.16
N THR A 35 -25.18 5.27 5.45
CA THR A 35 -25.85 5.99 6.55
C THR A 35 -24.80 6.54 7.51
N GLY A 36 -24.91 7.82 7.86
CA GLY A 36 -23.94 8.50 8.73
C GLY A 36 -22.67 8.99 8.01
N ALA A 37 -22.65 8.95 6.68
CA ALA A 37 -21.59 9.53 5.86
C ALA A 37 -22.13 9.87 4.46
N GLU A 38 -21.33 10.60 3.68
CA GLU A 38 -21.58 10.87 2.27
C GLU A 38 -20.38 10.38 1.44
N ILE A 39 -20.61 9.88 0.22
CA ILE A 39 -19.53 9.59 -0.74
C ILE A 39 -19.38 10.83 -1.61
N THR A 40 -18.19 11.43 -1.58
CA THR A 40 -17.88 12.68 -2.27
C THR A 40 -17.19 12.46 -3.62
N ASP A 41 -16.42 11.38 -3.76
CA ASP A 41 -15.83 10.95 -5.03
C ASP A 41 -15.75 9.42 -5.14
N LEU A 42 -15.71 8.92 -6.38
CA LEU A 42 -15.57 7.51 -6.72
C LEU A 42 -14.56 7.35 -7.85
N ASN A 43 -13.52 6.56 -7.61
CA ASN A 43 -12.51 6.23 -8.59
C ASN A 43 -12.22 4.72 -8.63
N PHE A 44 -11.54 4.29 -9.69
CA PHE A 44 -11.16 2.89 -9.91
C PHE A 44 -9.69 2.80 -10.30
N ASP A 45 -8.92 1.96 -9.62
CA ASP A 45 -7.58 1.58 -10.06
C ASP A 45 -7.63 0.24 -10.80
N PHE A 46 -7.46 0.29 -12.12
CA PHE A 46 -7.45 -0.90 -12.97
C PHE A 46 -6.15 -1.70 -12.92
N LYS A 47 -5.07 -1.11 -12.41
CA LYS A 47 -3.78 -1.78 -12.26
C LYS A 47 -3.75 -2.60 -10.98
N ASP A 48 -4.33 -2.05 -9.91
CA ASP A 48 -4.30 -2.66 -8.58
C ASP A 48 -5.66 -3.28 -8.18
N PHE A 49 -6.65 -3.29 -9.10
CA PHE A 49 -7.98 -3.90 -8.96
C PHE A 49 -8.75 -3.38 -7.75
N GLU A 50 -8.94 -2.06 -7.75
CA GLU A 50 -9.37 -1.32 -6.58
C GLU A 50 -10.57 -0.41 -6.88
N VAL A 51 -11.50 -0.35 -5.93
CA VAL A 51 -12.55 0.68 -5.85
C VAL A 51 -12.17 1.66 -4.75
N ILE A 52 -12.01 2.93 -5.11
CA ILE A 52 -11.62 4.01 -4.20
C ILE A 52 -12.83 4.93 -4.00
N LEU A 53 -13.21 5.14 -2.75
CA LEU A 53 -14.30 6.02 -2.34
C LEU A 53 -13.72 7.11 -1.44
N ASP A 54 -13.88 8.37 -1.84
CA ASP A 54 -13.68 9.47 -0.92
C ASP A 54 -15.01 9.70 -0.17
N VAL A 55 -14.92 9.83 1.16
CA VAL A 55 -16.09 9.86 2.04
C VAL A 55 -15.99 11.01 3.04
N GLU A 56 -17.14 11.51 3.48
CA GLU A 56 -17.25 12.45 4.59
C GLU A 56 -18.13 11.83 5.68
N VAL A 57 -17.51 11.36 6.77
CA VAL A 57 -18.24 10.74 7.90
C VAL A 57 -18.86 11.82 8.79
N THR A 58 -20.20 11.84 8.83
CA THR A 58 -20.98 12.83 9.61
C THR A 58 -21.49 12.28 10.94
N ASP A 59 -21.77 10.96 11.02
CA ASP A 59 -22.16 10.23 12.23
C ASP A 59 -21.33 8.95 12.35
N SER A 60 -20.72 8.72 13.52
CA SER A 60 -19.82 7.57 13.75
C SER A 60 -20.43 6.56 14.76
N PRO A 61 -20.47 5.25 14.45
CA PRO A 61 -20.03 4.65 13.19
C PRO A 61 -21.01 4.91 12.05
N ALA A 62 -20.49 5.21 10.87
CA ALA A 62 -21.27 5.20 9.63
C ALA A 62 -21.34 3.76 9.12
N THR A 63 -22.41 3.39 8.42
CA THR A 63 -22.58 2.07 7.84
C THR A 63 -22.61 2.18 6.33
N LEU A 64 -21.66 1.52 5.67
CA LEU A 64 -21.61 1.39 4.22
C LEU A 64 -21.94 -0.05 3.82
N LYS A 65 -22.98 -0.20 3.03
CA LYS A 65 -23.37 -1.44 2.38
C LYS A 65 -23.21 -1.29 0.88
N VAL A 66 -22.47 -2.17 0.23
CA VAL A 66 -22.22 -2.15 -1.21
C VAL A 66 -22.58 -3.50 -1.82
N SER A 67 -23.26 -3.49 -2.97
CA SER A 67 -23.60 -4.68 -3.75
C SER A 67 -22.92 -4.60 -5.11
N PHE A 68 -21.86 -5.38 -5.29
CA PHE A 68 -21.11 -5.44 -6.54
C PHE A 68 -21.72 -6.47 -7.49
N ASP A 69 -21.85 -6.10 -8.76
CA ASP A 69 -22.00 -7.07 -9.85
C ASP A 69 -20.66 -7.79 -10.02
N ARG A 70 -20.65 -9.12 -9.96
CA ARG A 70 -19.44 -9.94 -10.02
C ARG A 70 -18.74 -9.85 -11.37
N GLU A 71 -19.45 -9.50 -12.45
CA GLU A 71 -18.84 -9.23 -13.76
C GLU A 71 -18.14 -7.86 -13.79
N PHE A 72 -18.50 -6.95 -12.88
CA PHE A 72 -17.87 -5.64 -12.76
C PHE A 72 -16.76 -5.62 -11.71
N PHE A 73 -16.99 -6.13 -10.51
CA PHE A 73 -15.99 -6.13 -9.45
C PHE A 73 -16.19 -7.34 -8.53
N ASP A 74 -15.14 -8.13 -8.34
CA ASP A 74 -15.18 -9.34 -7.51
C ASP A 74 -13.80 -9.69 -6.95
N SER A 75 -13.77 -10.56 -5.95
CA SER A 75 -12.58 -11.20 -5.43
C SER A 75 -12.73 -12.72 -5.54
N GLN A 76 -12.00 -13.30 -6.47
CA GLN A 76 -11.93 -14.74 -6.73
C GLN A 76 -10.49 -15.19 -7.03
N ILE A 77 -10.12 -16.37 -6.55
CA ILE A 77 -8.89 -17.06 -6.91
C ILE A 77 -9.26 -18.44 -7.44
N ASN A 78 -8.80 -18.75 -8.65
CA ASN A 78 -9.06 -20.05 -9.30
C ASN A 78 -10.55 -20.40 -9.46
N GLY A 79 -11.39 -19.38 -9.62
CA GLY A 79 -12.84 -19.53 -9.74
C GLY A 79 -13.58 -19.80 -8.42
N GLU A 80 -12.87 -19.78 -7.30
CA GLU A 80 -13.45 -19.83 -5.95
C GLU A 80 -13.44 -18.42 -5.34
N ASP A 81 -14.45 -18.13 -4.53
CA ASP A 81 -14.59 -16.84 -3.88
C ASP A 81 -13.47 -16.62 -2.88
N ASP A 82 -12.85 -15.44 -2.97
CA ASP A 82 -11.86 -14.97 -2.01
C ASP A 82 -12.40 -13.72 -1.29
N ASP A 83 -11.72 -13.33 -0.22
CA ASP A 83 -12.11 -12.15 0.55
C ASP A 83 -11.76 -10.86 -0.20
N PHE A 84 -12.57 -9.82 0.00
CA PHE A 84 -12.16 -8.46 -0.32
C PHE A 84 -11.19 -7.97 0.75
N ILE A 85 -10.25 -7.11 0.40
CA ILE A 85 -9.45 -6.37 1.38
C ILE A 85 -10.01 -4.96 1.42
N ILE A 86 -10.41 -4.48 2.60
CA ILE A 86 -10.95 -3.13 2.78
C ILE A 86 -10.00 -2.35 3.69
N ILE A 87 -9.53 -1.21 3.21
CA ILE A 87 -8.72 -0.26 3.95
C ILE A 87 -9.52 1.03 4.08
N ALA A 88 -9.62 1.58 5.29
CA ALA A 88 -10.21 2.90 5.53
C ALA A 88 -9.17 3.75 6.25
N ASP A 89 -8.77 4.86 5.65
CA ASP A 89 -7.69 5.73 6.15
C ASP A 89 -6.39 4.98 6.53
N GLY A 90 -6.04 3.95 5.74
CA GLY A 90 -4.85 3.13 5.97
C GLY A 90 -5.02 1.99 6.98
N ASP A 91 -6.17 1.88 7.65
CA ASP A 91 -6.47 0.78 8.57
C ASP A 91 -7.32 -0.32 7.94
N LEU A 92 -6.98 -1.59 8.21
CA LEU A 92 -7.74 -2.74 7.72
C LEU A 92 -9.12 -2.83 8.41
N VAL A 93 -10.17 -2.83 7.59
CA VAL A 93 -11.57 -2.91 8.04
C VAL A 93 -12.14 -4.30 7.78
N ARG A 94 -12.86 -4.84 8.77
CA ARG A 94 -13.64 -6.07 8.60
C ARG A 94 -15.02 -5.75 8.06
N TYR A 95 -15.52 -6.61 7.18
CA TYR A 95 -16.87 -6.56 6.66
C TYR A 95 -17.66 -7.82 6.99
N THR A 96 -18.97 -7.72 6.85
CA THR A 96 -19.90 -8.86 6.83
C THR A 96 -20.40 -9.05 5.42
N GLU A 97 -20.32 -10.29 4.91
CA GLU A 97 -20.98 -10.66 3.66
C GLU A 97 -22.47 -10.94 3.93
N LEU A 98 -23.34 -10.10 3.37
CA LEU A 98 -24.78 -10.20 3.54
C LEU A 98 -25.44 -11.07 2.46
N GLU A 99 -24.88 -11.05 1.25
CA GLU A 99 -25.36 -11.85 0.12
C GLU A 99 -24.18 -12.25 -0.77
N ASN A 100 -24.20 -13.50 -1.22
CA ASN A 100 -23.25 -14.02 -2.20
C ASN A 100 -23.97 -15.03 -3.09
N ASN A 101 -24.06 -14.69 -4.37
CA ASN A 101 -24.65 -15.53 -5.39
C ASN A 101 -23.82 -15.45 -6.68
N SER A 102 -24.27 -16.09 -7.76
CA SER A 102 -23.51 -16.14 -9.02
C SER A 102 -23.44 -14.81 -9.80
N LYS A 103 -24.15 -13.77 -9.36
CA LYS A 103 -24.28 -12.47 -10.04
C LYS A 103 -23.79 -11.31 -9.19
N SER A 104 -24.00 -11.36 -7.88
CA SER A 104 -23.65 -10.27 -6.99
C SER A 104 -23.06 -10.74 -5.66
N ARG A 105 -22.23 -9.87 -5.07
CA ARG A 105 -21.79 -9.96 -3.67
C ARG A 105 -22.11 -8.66 -2.95
N THR A 106 -22.77 -8.77 -1.82
CA THR A 106 -23.15 -7.64 -0.98
C THR A 106 -22.38 -7.70 0.33
N ILE A 107 -21.60 -6.66 0.61
CA ILE A 107 -20.80 -6.51 1.82
C ILE A 107 -21.26 -5.29 2.63
N GLU A 108 -21.13 -5.36 3.95
CA GLU A 108 -21.43 -4.27 4.87
C GLU A 108 -20.28 -4.09 5.88
N PHE A 109 -19.85 -2.85 6.08
CA PHE A 109 -18.81 -2.49 7.04
C PHE A 109 -19.05 -1.10 7.63
N HIS A 110 -18.28 -0.76 8.66
CA HIS A 110 -18.42 0.47 9.41
C HIS A 110 -17.24 1.41 9.20
N LEU A 111 -17.53 2.71 9.07
CA LEU A 111 -16.53 3.77 8.98
C LEU A 111 -16.51 4.56 10.29
N MET A 112 -15.32 4.92 10.74
CA MET A 112 -15.11 5.66 11.98
C MET A 112 -14.96 7.15 11.68
N SER A 113 -15.25 7.99 12.68
CA SER A 113 -14.98 9.44 12.56
C SER A 113 -13.54 9.70 12.16
N GLY A 114 -13.37 10.59 11.19
CA GLY A 114 -12.07 10.92 10.60
C GLY A 114 -11.77 10.16 9.32
N THR A 115 -12.52 9.11 8.97
CA THR A 115 -12.37 8.40 7.69
C THR A 115 -12.67 9.35 6.54
N ASP A 116 -11.66 9.61 5.71
CA ASP A 116 -11.76 10.45 4.51
C ASP A 116 -11.69 9.59 3.23
N GLN A 117 -11.10 8.40 3.30
CA GLN A 117 -10.96 7.50 2.15
C GLN A 117 -11.20 6.02 2.51
N VAL A 118 -11.83 5.31 1.59
CA VAL A 118 -12.05 3.85 1.64
C VAL A 118 -11.57 3.21 0.34
N GLU A 119 -10.72 2.22 0.48
CA GLU A 119 -10.12 1.43 -0.59
C GLU A 119 -10.63 -0.02 -0.47
N ILE A 120 -11.23 -0.55 -1.53
CA ILE A 120 -11.73 -1.93 -1.60
C ILE A 120 -10.98 -2.66 -2.71
N PHE A 121 -10.16 -3.63 -2.34
CA PHE A 121 -9.38 -4.44 -3.27
C PHE A 121 -10.07 -5.77 -3.56
N GLY A 122 -10.04 -6.15 -4.83
CA GLY A 122 -10.50 -7.45 -5.32
C GLY A 122 -9.47 -8.08 -6.25
N THR A 123 -9.94 -9.02 -7.08
CA THR A 123 -9.12 -9.64 -8.13
C THR A 123 -9.72 -9.45 -9.52
N HIS A 124 -10.91 -8.86 -9.62
CA HIS A 124 -11.59 -8.63 -10.88
C HIS A 124 -12.14 -7.20 -10.92
N LEU A 125 -11.90 -6.48 -12.02
CA LEU A 125 -12.46 -5.15 -12.27
C LEU A 125 -12.75 -4.96 -13.76
N LYS A 126 -14.02 -4.74 -14.09
CA LYS A 126 -14.57 -4.48 -15.44
C LYS A 126 -14.13 -5.52 -16.48
N GLY A 127 -14.24 -6.81 -16.17
CA GLY A 127 -13.83 -7.88 -17.08
C GLY A 127 -12.33 -8.18 -17.09
N ILE A 128 -11.51 -7.38 -16.39
CA ILE A 128 -10.06 -7.63 -16.22
C ILE A 128 -9.90 -8.40 -14.91
N THR A 129 -9.30 -9.59 -14.96
CA THR A 129 -8.95 -10.36 -13.77
C THR A 129 -7.45 -10.25 -13.53
N SER A 130 -7.04 -10.12 -12.28
CA SER A 130 -5.66 -10.24 -11.88
C SER A 130 -5.18 -11.64 -12.26
N GLU A 131 -4.12 -11.72 -13.05
CA GLU A 131 -3.41 -12.98 -13.27
C GLU A 131 -2.61 -13.29 -12.00
N SER A 132 -3.33 -13.67 -10.94
CA SER A 132 -2.74 -14.31 -9.79
C SER A 132 -2.02 -15.57 -10.29
N HIS A 133 -0.69 -15.49 -10.32
CA HIS A 133 0.14 -16.69 -10.37
C HIS A 133 -0.31 -17.59 -9.23
N GLN A 134 -0.86 -18.73 -9.61
CA GLN A 134 -1.35 -19.79 -8.74
C GLN A 134 -0.35 -20.08 -7.61
N ILE A 135 -0.59 -19.57 -6.41
CA ILE A 135 -0.02 -20.14 -5.19
C ILE A 135 -1.16 -20.85 -4.48
N LYS A 136 -1.56 -21.99 -5.04
CA LYS A 136 -2.14 -23.08 -4.25
C LYS A 136 -1.00 -24.06 -4.02
N SER A 137 -0.67 -24.30 -2.76
CA SER A 137 0.26 -25.34 -2.32
C SER A 137 -0.12 -26.67 -2.95
N GLU A 138 0.59 -27.10 -3.99
CA GLU A 138 0.86 -28.49 -4.40
C GLU A 138 1.93 -28.49 -5.52
N GLU A 139 2.77 -29.53 -5.53
CA GLU A 139 4.10 -29.66 -6.16
C GLU A 139 4.24 -29.21 -7.64
N PRO A 140 5.45 -28.77 -8.08
CA PRO A 140 5.62 -28.11 -9.37
C PRO A 140 5.61 -29.11 -10.54
N THR A 141 4.69 -28.91 -11.49
CA THR A 141 4.87 -29.37 -12.88
C THR A 141 4.90 -28.17 -13.81
N ILE A 142 5.99 -28.08 -14.57
CA ILE A 142 6.49 -26.89 -15.25
C ILE A 142 5.80 -26.68 -16.62
N ILE A 143 5.31 -25.46 -16.89
CA ILE A 143 4.96 -25.00 -18.25
C ILE A 143 6.21 -24.35 -18.85
N ILE A 144 6.97 -25.11 -19.64
CA ILE A 144 8.21 -24.67 -20.31
C ILE A 144 7.88 -24.40 -21.78
N LEU A 145 7.86 -23.13 -22.22
CA LEU A 145 8.43 -22.78 -23.53
C LEU A 145 8.60 -21.26 -23.76
N ASP A 146 7.84 -20.38 -23.08
CA ASP A 146 7.95 -18.91 -23.27
C ASP A 146 8.73 -18.20 -22.15
N GLN A 147 8.76 -18.78 -20.95
CA GLN A 147 9.45 -18.21 -19.78
C GLN A 147 10.95 -18.54 -19.73
N THR A 148 11.44 -19.46 -20.58
CA THR A 148 12.83 -19.96 -20.49
C THR A 148 13.85 -18.88 -20.79
N ASP A 149 13.58 -17.99 -21.75
CA ASP A 149 14.54 -16.94 -22.11
C ASP A 149 14.65 -15.86 -21.03
N LYS A 150 13.51 -15.45 -20.44
CA LYS A 150 13.51 -14.50 -19.32
C LYS A 150 14.14 -15.08 -18.06
N VAL A 151 13.89 -16.37 -17.78
CA VAL A 151 14.52 -17.07 -16.65
C VAL A 151 16.04 -17.19 -16.84
N ASN A 152 16.51 -17.46 -18.06
CA ASN A 152 17.93 -17.53 -18.36
C ASN A 152 18.61 -16.14 -18.25
N GLU A 153 17.93 -15.07 -18.68
CA GLU A 153 18.39 -13.69 -18.51
C GLU A 153 18.49 -13.31 -17.03
N LEU A 154 17.43 -13.56 -16.25
CA LEU A 154 17.42 -13.30 -14.80
C LEU A 154 18.46 -14.16 -14.05
N LEU A 155 18.73 -15.37 -14.51
CA LEU A 155 19.78 -16.22 -13.94
C LEU A 155 21.18 -15.66 -14.24
N ALA A 156 21.38 -15.07 -15.42
CA ALA A 156 22.64 -14.42 -15.76
C ALA A 156 22.85 -13.13 -14.95
N GLU A 157 21.80 -12.32 -14.80
CA GLU A 157 21.81 -11.11 -13.98
C GLU A 157 22.09 -11.42 -12.50
N ASN A 158 21.41 -12.42 -11.92
CA ASN A 158 21.66 -12.85 -10.54
C ASN A 158 23.09 -13.35 -10.34
N LYS A 159 23.65 -14.09 -11.30
CA LYS A 159 25.06 -14.52 -11.24
C LYS A 159 26.03 -13.34 -11.30
N GLN A 160 25.70 -12.29 -12.04
CA GLN A 160 26.51 -11.07 -12.10
C GLN A 160 26.43 -10.31 -10.78
N LEU A 161 25.23 -10.09 -10.25
CA LEU A 161 25.03 -9.42 -8.96
C LEU A 161 25.73 -10.17 -7.81
N GLN A 162 25.73 -11.50 -7.83
CA GLN A 162 26.50 -12.29 -6.86
C GLN A 162 28.01 -12.06 -6.95
N LYS A 163 28.55 -11.89 -8.16
CA LYS A 163 29.97 -11.56 -8.35
C LYS A 163 30.29 -10.15 -7.89
N GLU A 164 29.42 -9.20 -8.19
CA GLU A 164 29.58 -7.79 -7.76
C GLU A 164 29.53 -7.67 -6.24
N ASN A 165 28.56 -8.30 -5.58
CA ASN A 165 28.49 -8.32 -4.12
C ASN A 165 29.71 -8.97 -3.47
N LYS A 166 30.25 -10.04 -4.08
CA LYS A 166 31.49 -10.66 -3.62
C LYS A 166 32.67 -9.70 -3.73
N LEU A 167 32.81 -9.02 -4.88
CA LEU A 167 33.88 -8.04 -5.09
C LEU A 167 33.77 -6.87 -4.10
N LEU A 168 32.58 -6.32 -3.90
CA LEU A 168 32.35 -5.25 -2.92
C LEU A 168 32.68 -5.68 -1.49
N THR A 169 32.46 -6.95 -1.15
CA THR A 169 32.82 -7.49 0.17
C THR A 169 34.34 -7.56 0.31
N GLU A 170 35.05 -8.03 -0.71
CA GLU A 170 36.52 -8.07 -0.74
C GLU A 170 37.12 -6.65 -0.66
N ASP A 171 36.57 -5.69 -1.41
CA ASP A 171 37.01 -4.29 -1.37
C ASP A 171 36.81 -3.67 0.03
N ASN A 172 35.69 -3.96 0.69
CA ASN A 172 35.43 -3.49 2.05
C ASN A 172 36.41 -4.10 3.06
N GLU A 173 36.74 -5.39 2.93
CA GLU A 173 37.75 -6.05 3.78
C GLU A 173 39.15 -5.44 3.58
N GLU A 174 39.51 -5.08 2.34
CA GLU A 174 40.76 -4.37 2.06
C GLU A 174 40.76 -2.97 2.69
N LEU A 175 39.65 -2.23 2.56
CA LEU A 175 39.51 -0.91 3.16
C LEU A 175 39.62 -0.96 4.68
N ASP A 176 39.01 -1.94 5.34
CA ASP A 176 39.11 -2.13 6.79
C ASP A 176 40.56 -2.38 7.22
N SER A 177 41.31 -3.18 6.45
CA SER A 177 42.73 -3.42 6.70
C SER A 177 43.55 -2.12 6.58
N ARG A 178 43.25 -1.29 5.57
CA ARG A 178 43.91 0.01 5.37
C ARG A 178 43.55 1.02 6.47
N ILE A 179 42.32 1.02 6.94
CA ILE A 179 41.88 1.86 8.07
C ILE A 179 42.67 1.48 9.32
N PHE A 180 42.80 0.19 9.62
CA PHE A 180 43.57 -0.29 10.76
C PHE A 180 45.05 0.16 10.72
N GLU A 181 45.69 0.09 9.56
CA GLU A 181 47.06 0.59 9.40
C GLU A 181 47.17 2.09 9.67
N LEU A 182 46.21 2.88 9.16
CA LEU A 182 46.17 4.33 9.38
C LEU A 182 45.95 4.68 10.86
N GLU A 183 45.06 3.98 11.56
CA GLU A 183 44.83 4.17 12.99
C GLU A 183 46.10 3.95 13.80
N ASN A 184 46.86 2.90 13.48
CA ASN A 184 48.14 2.63 14.14
C ASN A 184 49.17 3.73 13.88
N LEU A 185 49.25 4.25 12.65
CA LEU A 185 50.13 5.37 12.31
C LEU A 185 49.73 6.66 13.05
N VAL A 186 48.43 6.94 13.15
CA VAL A 186 47.91 8.09 13.92
C VAL A 186 48.27 7.94 15.39
N SER A 187 48.05 6.77 15.98
CA SER A 187 48.41 6.50 17.38
C SER A 187 49.91 6.70 17.65
N ALA A 188 50.77 6.22 16.74
CA ALA A 188 52.21 6.43 16.83
C ALA A 188 52.58 7.92 16.76
N LEU A 189 51.91 8.69 15.90
CA LEU A 189 52.13 10.13 15.77
C LEU A 189 51.67 10.90 17.02
N GLU A 190 50.49 10.58 17.56
CA GLU A 190 49.98 11.18 18.80
C GLU A 190 50.94 10.94 19.97
N LYS A 191 51.48 9.73 20.08
CA LYS A 191 52.51 9.40 21.08
C LYS A 191 53.77 10.26 20.88
N HIS A 192 54.20 10.47 19.65
CA HIS A 192 55.37 11.29 19.36
C HIS A 192 55.14 12.77 19.73
N ILE A 193 53.96 13.31 19.41
CA ILE A 193 53.55 14.67 19.79
C ILE A 193 53.53 14.81 21.32
N SER A 194 52.97 13.84 22.03
CA SER A 194 52.94 13.83 23.50
C SER A 194 54.34 13.86 24.11
N ASN A 195 55.25 13.02 23.61
CA ASN A 195 56.65 13.01 24.05
C ASN A 195 57.35 14.36 23.77
N LEU A 196 57.10 14.97 22.60
CA LEU A 196 57.69 16.25 22.24
C LEU A 196 57.18 17.37 23.16
N ASN A 197 55.87 17.40 23.43
CA ASN A 197 55.27 18.35 24.36
C ASN A 197 55.85 18.22 25.77
N ALA A 198 56.05 16.99 26.26
CA ALA A 198 56.69 16.75 27.55
C ALA A 198 58.14 17.29 27.59
N LEU A 199 58.91 17.06 26.52
CA LEU A 199 60.27 17.57 26.41
C LEU A 199 60.32 19.11 26.40
N VAL A 200 59.43 19.74 25.64
CA VAL A 200 59.31 21.21 25.60
C VAL A 200 58.96 21.76 26.97
N LEU A 201 58.02 21.13 27.69
CA LEU A 201 57.62 21.55 29.02
C LEU A 201 58.77 21.50 30.03
N GLU A 202 59.58 20.42 29.99
CA GLU A 202 60.79 20.31 30.82
C GLU A 202 61.82 21.39 30.48
N GLN A 203 62.07 21.66 29.19
CA GLN A 203 62.98 22.74 28.77
C GLN A 203 62.51 24.11 29.27
N VAL A 204 61.21 24.40 29.13
CA VAL A 204 60.60 25.64 29.63
C VAL A 204 60.81 25.77 31.14
N LYS A 205 60.58 24.70 31.90
CA LYS A 205 60.79 24.68 33.36
C LYS A 205 62.25 24.97 33.74
N VAL A 206 63.21 24.37 33.05
CA VAL A 206 64.64 24.64 33.25
C VAL A 206 64.97 26.11 32.98
N ILE A 207 64.46 26.68 31.88
CA ILE A 207 64.65 28.09 31.53
C ILE A 207 64.05 29.00 32.62
N TYR A 208 62.83 28.73 33.09
CA TYR A 208 62.21 29.49 34.18
C TYR A 208 63.08 29.50 35.45
N GLN A 209 63.66 28.36 35.81
CA GLN A 209 64.54 28.24 36.98
C GLN A 209 65.85 29.02 36.82
N TRP A 210 66.36 29.17 35.59
CA TRP A 210 67.54 30.01 35.31
C TRP A 210 67.24 31.51 35.35
N VAL A 211 66.09 31.93 34.83
CA VAL A 211 65.71 33.35 34.73
C VAL A 211 65.29 33.91 36.09
N PHE A 212 64.68 33.10 36.95
CA PHE A 212 64.22 33.50 38.28
C PHE A 212 64.84 32.63 39.38
N PRO A 213 66.16 32.78 39.66
CA PRO A 213 66.80 32.06 40.75
C PRO A 213 66.33 32.62 42.11
N ILE A 214 65.92 31.71 43.00
CA ILE A 214 65.60 32.01 44.42
C ILE A 214 66.92 32.14 45.20
#